data_AF-A0A662E9H7-F1
#
_entry.id   AF-A0A662E9H7-F1
#
_cell.length_a   1.000
_cell.length_b   1.000
_cell.length_c   1.000
_cell.angle_alpha   90.00
_cell.angle_beta   90.00
_cell.angle_gamma   90.00
#
_symmetry.space_group_name_H-M   'P 1'
#
loop_
_entity.id
_entity.type
_entity.pdbx_description
1 polymer ?
#
loop_
_entity_poly.entity_id
_entity_poly.type
_entity_poly.pdbx_seq_one_letter_code
_entity_poly.pdbx_strand_id
1 'polypeptide(L)'
;MALQGSLSELSLPDVIQLVSVSGKSGAFHLVKGEEQGKIFLKDGQIIDAFIGNLRGETAVYEMAIWSSGDFSFEPGETSAEVTVQRSNANLMMEAARRLDEWRVLSRRIPSLDLVPFFSPREGQDQVTLSPQEWILVTHVDGHRSIEDVATILRWSAFDVSKLLFGMITSGLVGLREPQEEQGGGGFQAGPSPITLLGLAEKIRTVAIDVVGPGGEKTIEKQYGGACTSIEQGGDLGVIREMVTQNSKAISLLKGAEVAAMFDEQVRPLLGGIDEGSS
;
A
#
# COMPACT_ATOMS: atom_id res chain seq x y z
N MET A 1 28.83 20.53 -25.84
CA MET A 1 29.40 19.37 -25.12
C MET A 1 28.29 18.78 -24.28
N ALA A 2 27.96 17.51 -24.51
CA ALA A 2 27.07 16.78 -23.61
C ALA A 2 27.79 16.64 -22.27
N LEU A 3 27.18 17.11 -21.19
CA LEU A 3 27.69 16.89 -19.84
C LEU A 3 27.14 15.54 -19.39
N GLN A 4 28.00 14.55 -19.18
CA GLN A 4 27.60 13.21 -18.75
C GLN A 4 28.60 12.66 -17.72
N GLY A 5 28.15 11.77 -16.85
CA GLY A 5 28.98 11.16 -15.82
C GLY A 5 28.17 10.30 -14.85
N SER A 6 28.79 9.97 -13.72
CA SER A 6 28.17 9.17 -12.66
C SER A 6 27.89 10.02 -11.42
N LEU A 7 26.72 9.80 -10.80
CA LEU A 7 26.33 10.36 -9.52
C LEU A 7 27.20 9.85 -8.34
N SER A 8 27.92 8.75 -8.53
CA SER A 8 28.90 8.27 -7.55
C SER A 8 30.18 9.11 -7.52
N GLU A 9 30.48 9.84 -8.60
CA GLU A 9 31.64 10.72 -8.70
C GLU A 9 31.29 12.17 -8.39
N LEU A 10 30.12 12.63 -8.86
CA LEU A 10 29.65 14.00 -8.68
C LEU A 10 28.17 13.99 -8.27
N SER A 11 27.86 14.58 -7.11
CA SER A 11 26.49 14.58 -6.59
C SER A 11 25.55 15.37 -7.51
N LEU A 12 24.26 14.99 -7.55
CA LEU A 12 23.28 15.70 -8.36
C LEU A 12 23.23 17.21 -8.07
N PRO A 13 23.27 17.69 -6.81
CA PRO A 13 23.41 19.11 -6.51
C PRO A 13 24.59 19.78 -7.20
N ASP A 14 25.76 19.14 -7.22
CA ASP A 14 26.96 19.70 -7.85
C ASP A 14 26.84 19.75 -9.38
N VAL A 15 26.26 18.71 -9.98
CA VAL A 15 26.01 18.66 -11.43
C VAL A 15 25.02 19.78 -11.84
N ILE A 16 23.94 19.95 -11.09
CA ILE A 16 22.96 21.01 -11.31
C ILE A 16 23.62 22.36 -11.17
N GLN A 17 24.42 22.58 -10.12
CA GLN A 17 25.17 23.82 -9.90
C GLN A 17 26.05 24.17 -11.11
N LEU A 18 26.79 23.20 -11.66
CA LEU A 18 27.68 23.38 -12.81
C LEU A 18 26.93 23.90 -14.04
N VAL A 19 25.77 23.33 -14.35
CA VAL A 19 24.95 23.75 -15.50
C VAL A 19 24.23 25.07 -15.22
N SER A 20 23.73 25.25 -14.01
CA SER A 20 22.99 26.46 -13.58
C SER A 20 23.85 27.72 -13.69
N VAL A 21 25.12 27.66 -13.28
CA VAL A 21 26.07 28.80 -13.36
C VAL A 21 26.28 29.24 -14.81
N SER A 22 26.21 28.31 -15.76
CA SER A 22 26.33 28.62 -17.19
C SER A 22 25.04 29.11 -17.86
N GLY A 23 23.93 29.19 -17.11
CA GLY A 23 22.63 29.68 -17.62
C GLY A 23 22.02 28.82 -18.72
N LYS A 24 22.40 27.55 -18.83
CA LYS A 24 21.94 26.67 -19.91
C LYS A 24 20.50 26.20 -19.70
N SER A 25 19.80 26.02 -20.81
CA SER A 25 18.48 25.38 -20.89
C SER A 25 18.63 23.97 -21.49
N GLY A 26 17.87 23.02 -20.98
CA GLY A 26 17.98 21.60 -21.36
C GLY A 26 17.41 20.69 -20.28
N ALA A 27 17.58 19.38 -20.46
CA ALA A 27 17.16 18.40 -19.47
C ALA A 27 18.34 17.55 -18.99
N PHE A 28 18.41 17.32 -17.68
CA PHE A 28 19.14 16.18 -17.14
C PHE A 28 18.29 14.93 -17.28
N HIS A 29 18.90 13.86 -17.76
CA HIS A 29 18.40 12.50 -17.71
C HIS A 29 19.22 11.77 -16.67
N LEU A 30 18.55 11.09 -15.74
CA LEU A 30 19.15 10.33 -14.66
C LEU A 30 18.66 8.89 -14.72
N VAL A 31 19.57 7.94 -14.53
CA VAL A 31 19.26 6.51 -14.58
C VAL A 31 19.94 5.80 -13.42
N LYS A 32 19.19 5.00 -12.67
CA LYS A 32 19.70 4.16 -11.58
C LYS A 32 18.97 2.82 -11.58
N GLY A 33 19.63 1.77 -12.09
CA GLY A 33 18.98 0.47 -12.28
C GLY A 33 17.83 0.61 -13.29
N GLU A 34 16.61 0.29 -12.86
CA GLU A 34 15.39 0.44 -13.67
C GLU A 34 14.72 1.82 -13.52
N GLU A 35 15.13 2.61 -12.53
CA GLU A 35 14.57 3.94 -12.29
C GLU A 35 15.15 4.97 -13.28
N GLN A 36 14.26 5.75 -13.88
CA GLN A 36 14.63 6.82 -14.80
C GLN A 36 13.91 8.12 -14.42
N GLY A 37 14.66 9.21 -14.39
CA GLY A 37 14.14 10.53 -14.05
C GLY A 37 14.67 11.62 -14.97
N LYS A 38 13.93 12.73 -15.04
CA LYS A 38 14.34 13.92 -15.78
C LYS A 38 14.19 15.18 -14.93
N ILE A 39 15.11 16.13 -15.11
CA ILE A 39 15.04 17.47 -14.52
C ILE A 39 15.25 18.49 -15.64
N PHE A 40 14.26 19.35 -15.85
CA PHE A 40 14.29 20.37 -16.90
C PHE A 40 14.75 21.71 -16.35
N LEU A 41 15.72 22.30 -17.05
CA LEU A 41 16.26 23.61 -16.75
C LEU A 41 15.90 24.59 -17.87
N LYS A 42 15.56 25.81 -17.47
CA LYS A 42 15.41 26.97 -18.34
C LYS A 42 16.19 28.14 -17.76
N ASP A 43 17.11 28.69 -18.55
CA ASP A 43 17.98 29.80 -18.16
C ASP A 43 18.73 29.51 -16.84
N GLY A 44 19.16 28.25 -16.67
CA GLY A 44 19.84 27.77 -15.47
C GLY A 44 18.92 27.53 -14.25
N GLN A 45 17.61 27.71 -14.35
CA GLN A 45 16.65 27.43 -13.27
C GLN A 45 15.89 26.13 -13.53
N ILE A 46 15.68 25.31 -12.50
CA ILE A 46 14.84 24.13 -12.59
C ILE A 46 13.38 24.56 -12.72
N ILE A 47 12.69 24.08 -13.75
CA ILE A 47 11.28 24.44 -14.02
C ILE A 47 10.32 23.25 -13.84
N ASP A 48 10.80 22.03 -14.04
CA ASP A 48 10.01 20.80 -13.95
C ASP A 48 10.96 19.63 -13.69
N ALA A 49 10.43 18.55 -13.14
CA ALA A 49 11.15 17.31 -12.95
C ALA A 49 10.16 16.16 -12.83
N PHE A 50 10.53 14.96 -13.23
CA PHE A 50 9.72 13.77 -12.97
C PHE A 50 10.60 12.52 -12.80
N ILE A 51 10.10 11.58 -12.01
CA ILE A 51 10.68 10.25 -11.83
C ILE A 51 9.56 9.30 -11.41
N GLY A 52 9.38 8.21 -12.15
CA GLY A 52 8.23 7.31 -11.94
C GLY A 52 6.90 8.09 -11.91
N ASN A 53 6.22 8.04 -10.76
CA ASN A 53 4.95 8.74 -10.53
C ASN A 53 5.10 10.13 -9.88
N LEU A 54 6.31 10.54 -9.53
CA LEU A 54 6.60 11.82 -8.87
C LEU A 54 6.86 12.92 -9.91
N ARG A 55 6.45 14.15 -9.59
CA ARG A 55 6.69 15.33 -10.41
C ARG A 55 7.05 16.56 -9.57
N GLY A 56 7.72 17.53 -10.18
CA GLY A 56 8.09 18.80 -9.60
C GLY A 56 9.11 18.65 -8.48
N GLU A 57 8.95 19.45 -7.42
CA GLU A 57 9.93 19.54 -6.34
C GLU A 57 10.20 18.18 -5.69
N THR A 58 9.16 17.35 -5.50
CA THR A 58 9.29 16.01 -4.92
C THR A 58 10.17 15.09 -5.77
N ALA A 59 10.04 15.16 -7.10
CA ALA A 59 10.90 14.40 -8.01
C ALA A 59 12.37 14.87 -7.93
N VAL A 60 12.60 16.18 -7.82
CA VAL A 60 13.95 16.73 -7.61
C VAL A 60 14.54 16.20 -6.30
N TYR A 61 13.78 16.21 -5.21
CA TYR A 61 14.25 15.70 -3.92
C TYR A 61 14.58 14.21 -3.96
N GLU A 62 13.74 13.40 -4.62
CA GLU A 62 13.96 11.95 -4.77
C GLU A 62 15.23 11.64 -5.55
N MET A 63 15.47 12.33 -6.66
CA MET A 63 16.69 12.14 -7.44
C MET A 63 17.93 12.71 -6.75
N ALA A 64 17.79 13.78 -5.95
CA ALA A 64 18.91 14.43 -5.27
C ALA A 64 19.53 13.58 -4.15
N ILE A 65 18.80 12.59 -3.63
CA ILE A 65 19.31 11.68 -2.60
C ILE A 65 20.00 10.43 -3.20
N TRP A 66 20.01 10.27 -4.52
CA TRP A 66 20.71 9.16 -5.17
C TRP A 66 22.22 9.26 -4.97
N SER A 67 22.81 8.22 -4.40
CA SER A 67 24.26 8.08 -4.19
C SER A 67 25.01 7.40 -5.35
N SER A 68 24.27 6.88 -6.33
CA SER A 68 24.78 6.20 -7.52
C SER A 68 23.77 6.32 -8.66
N GLY A 69 24.24 6.10 -9.89
CA GLY A 69 23.46 6.23 -11.12
C GLY A 69 24.22 7.06 -12.16
N ASP A 70 23.78 7.00 -13.40
CA ASP A 70 24.34 7.77 -14.50
C ASP A 70 23.50 9.01 -14.76
N PHE A 71 24.14 10.10 -15.18
CA PHE A 71 23.47 11.30 -15.62
C PHE A 71 23.99 11.76 -16.99
N SER A 72 23.10 12.39 -17.76
CA SER A 72 23.45 13.11 -18.98
C SER A 72 22.60 14.36 -19.16
N PHE A 73 23.20 15.45 -19.62
CA PHE A 73 22.51 16.70 -19.92
C PHE A 73 22.32 16.86 -21.42
N GLU A 74 21.07 17.02 -21.84
CA GLU A 74 20.66 17.28 -23.22
C GLU A 74 20.27 18.76 -23.38
N PRO A 75 21.12 19.60 -23.99
CA PRO A 75 20.81 21.01 -24.20
C PRO A 75 19.62 21.19 -25.13
N GLY A 76 18.75 22.15 -24.81
CA GLY A 76 17.60 22.51 -25.65
C GLY A 76 16.35 21.65 -25.47
N GLU A 77 16.42 20.54 -24.73
CA GLU A 77 15.21 19.82 -24.30
C GLU A 77 14.43 20.64 -23.27
N THR A 78 13.12 20.77 -23.46
CA THR A 78 12.26 21.64 -22.63
C THR A 78 11.03 20.88 -22.15
N SER A 79 10.51 21.24 -20.97
CA SER A 79 9.19 20.81 -20.52
C SER A 79 8.12 21.82 -20.92
N ALA A 80 6.90 21.34 -21.16
CA ALA A 80 5.72 22.16 -21.38
C ALA A 80 5.12 22.72 -20.08
N GLU A 81 5.42 22.07 -18.94
CA GLU A 81 4.88 22.43 -17.63
C GLU A 81 5.94 23.15 -16.78
N VAL A 82 5.46 23.97 -15.84
CA VAL A 82 6.30 24.59 -14.81
C VAL A 82 5.75 24.19 -13.45
N THR A 83 6.35 23.16 -12.85
CA THR A 83 5.89 22.57 -11.59
C THR A 83 6.83 22.86 -10.42
N VAL A 84 7.97 23.51 -10.68
CA VAL A 84 8.96 23.90 -9.67
C VAL A 84 8.95 25.42 -9.56
N GLN A 85 8.77 25.94 -8.35
CA GLN A 85 8.74 27.39 -8.10
C GLN A 85 9.91 27.86 -7.24
N ARG A 86 10.53 26.96 -6.46
CA ARG A 86 11.70 27.27 -5.64
C ARG A 86 12.96 27.45 -6.49
N SER A 87 13.89 28.24 -5.98
CA SER A 87 15.23 28.35 -6.57
C SER A 87 16.01 27.05 -6.41
N ASN A 88 16.96 26.80 -7.33
CA ASN A 88 17.82 25.62 -7.27
C ASN A 88 18.51 25.49 -5.90
N ALA A 89 19.03 26.60 -5.35
CA ALA A 89 19.67 26.60 -4.03
C ALA A 89 18.73 26.13 -2.91
N ASN A 90 17.47 26.61 -2.90
CA ASN A 90 16.48 26.18 -1.90
C ASN A 90 16.11 24.70 -2.08
N LEU A 91 16.02 24.21 -3.31
CA LEU A 91 15.76 22.80 -3.59
C LEU A 91 16.90 21.92 -3.07
N MET A 92 18.16 22.30 -3.34
CA MET A 92 19.32 21.54 -2.88
C MET A 92 19.48 21.57 -1.36
N MET A 93 19.21 22.71 -0.71
CA MET A 93 19.19 22.80 0.75
C MET A 93 18.12 21.90 1.38
N GLU A 94 16.91 21.88 0.81
CA GLU A 94 15.85 21.00 1.31
C GLU A 94 16.16 19.53 1.04
N ALA A 95 16.75 19.19 -0.10
CA ALA A 95 17.21 17.82 -0.39
C ALA A 95 18.26 17.35 0.63
N ALA A 96 19.24 18.20 0.96
CA ALA A 96 20.24 17.89 1.99
C ALA A 96 19.59 17.67 3.38
N ARG A 97 18.63 18.55 3.75
CA ARG A 97 17.86 18.41 4.99
C ARG A 97 17.08 17.11 5.04
N ARG A 98 16.42 16.74 3.94
CA ARG A 98 15.69 15.47 3.80
C ARG A 98 16.63 14.26 3.93
N LEU A 99 17.82 14.32 3.34
CA LEU A 99 18.82 13.26 3.47
C LEU A 99 19.27 13.07 4.93
N ASP A 100 19.47 14.17 5.67
CA ASP A 100 19.80 14.10 7.10
C ASP A 100 18.63 13.55 7.94
N GLU A 101 17.39 13.97 7.65
CA GLU A 101 16.19 13.39 8.27
C GLU A 101 16.08 11.89 7.96
N TRP A 102 16.34 11.48 6.72
CA TRP A 102 16.29 10.09 6.29
C TRP A 102 17.25 9.20 7.08
N ARG A 103 18.46 9.70 7.38
CA ARG A 103 19.44 8.99 8.24
C ARG A 103 18.92 8.72 9.65
N VAL A 104 18.00 9.54 10.15
CA VAL A 104 17.35 9.32 11.45
C VAL A 104 16.20 8.34 11.30
N LEU A 105 15.35 8.52 10.28
CA LEU A 105 14.20 7.65 10.00
C LEU A 105 14.63 6.20 9.74
N SER A 106 15.72 5.99 8.99
CA SER A 106 16.22 4.67 8.61
C SER A 106 16.65 3.80 9.79
N ARG A 107 16.89 4.38 10.97
CA ARG A 107 17.15 3.61 12.20
C ARG A 107 15.92 2.83 12.67
N ARG A 108 14.72 3.32 12.39
CA ARG A 108 13.45 2.70 12.76
C ARG A 108 12.73 2.06 11.57
N ILE A 109 13.02 2.56 10.37
CA ILE A 109 12.47 2.09 9.10
C ILE A 109 13.66 1.66 8.20
N PRO A 110 14.31 0.52 8.51
CA PRO A 110 15.54 0.12 7.82
C PRO A 110 15.32 -0.34 6.38
N SER A 111 14.10 -0.72 6.00
CA SER A 111 13.73 -1.05 4.62
C SER A 111 12.37 -0.47 4.26
N LEU A 112 12.20 -0.12 2.99
CA LEU A 112 10.93 0.27 2.37
C LEU A 112 10.02 -0.94 2.07
N ASP A 113 10.57 -2.15 2.10
CA ASP A 113 9.82 -3.40 1.92
C ASP A 113 8.99 -3.76 3.16
N LEU A 114 9.26 -3.09 4.29
CA LEU A 114 8.52 -3.33 5.53
C LEU A 114 7.04 -3.03 5.34
N VAL A 115 6.20 -3.79 6.03
CA VAL A 115 4.75 -3.70 5.94
C VAL A 115 4.20 -3.00 7.18
N PRO A 116 3.60 -1.80 7.05
CA PRO A 116 2.93 -1.14 8.16
C PRO A 116 1.63 -1.86 8.54
N PHE A 117 1.37 -1.95 9.84
CA PHE A 117 0.13 -2.52 10.40
C PHE A 117 -0.34 -1.75 11.64
N PHE A 118 -1.64 -1.78 11.93
CA PHE A 118 -2.16 -1.18 13.15
C PHE A 118 -1.84 -2.02 14.39
N SER A 119 -1.27 -1.37 15.40
CA SER A 119 -1.01 -2.00 16.69
C SER A 119 -2.29 -2.02 17.52
N PRO A 120 -2.70 -3.15 18.11
CA PRO A 120 -3.80 -3.18 19.08
C PRO A 120 -3.46 -2.27 20.27
N ARG A 121 -4.34 -1.30 20.57
CA ARG A 121 -4.17 -0.40 21.72
C ARG A 121 -5.26 -0.72 22.76
N GLU A 122 -4.84 -1.10 23.96
CA GLU A 122 -5.73 -1.21 25.10
C GLU A 122 -5.80 0.15 25.82
N GLY A 123 -6.80 0.98 25.49
CA GLY A 123 -7.01 2.27 26.15
C GLY A 123 -7.90 3.26 25.38
N GLN A 124 -8.61 4.13 26.11
CA GLN A 124 -9.50 5.17 25.57
C GLN A 124 -8.76 6.46 25.15
N ASP A 125 -7.51 6.38 24.70
CA ASP A 125 -6.78 7.58 24.27
C ASP A 125 -7.27 8.00 22.87
N GLN A 126 -7.91 9.17 22.78
CA GLN A 126 -8.28 9.76 21.49
C GLN A 126 -7.04 9.96 20.64
N VAL A 127 -7.03 9.35 19.45
CA VAL A 127 -5.98 9.54 18.45
C VAL A 127 -6.38 10.71 17.55
N THR A 128 -5.61 11.79 17.58
CA THR A 128 -5.78 12.90 16.64
C THR A 128 -4.86 12.68 15.43
N LEU A 129 -5.45 12.56 14.24
CA LEU A 129 -4.72 12.43 12.99
C LEU A 129 -4.86 13.71 12.17
N SER A 130 -3.75 14.18 11.61
CA SER A 130 -3.77 15.19 10.56
C SER A 130 -4.38 14.62 9.28
N PRO A 131 -4.79 15.47 8.31
CA PRO A 131 -5.34 14.99 7.04
C PRO A 131 -4.41 14.04 6.27
N GLN A 132 -3.09 14.29 6.31
CA GLN A 132 -2.11 13.45 5.62
C GLN A 132 -1.92 12.10 6.34
N GLU A 133 -1.88 12.10 7.67
CA GLU A 133 -1.82 10.85 8.43
C GLU A 133 -3.09 10.02 8.22
N TRP A 134 -4.26 10.65 8.15
CA TRP A 134 -5.52 9.97 7.86
C TRP A 134 -5.49 9.27 6.50
N ILE A 135 -5.09 9.99 5.45
CA ILE A 135 -4.96 9.41 4.10
C ILE A 135 -4.03 8.19 4.14
N LEU A 136 -2.85 8.33 4.75
CA LEU A 136 -1.90 7.22 4.84
C LEU A 136 -2.48 6.00 5.57
N VAL A 137 -3.11 6.22 6.73
CA VAL A 137 -3.74 5.19 7.56
C VAL A 137 -4.77 4.37 6.77
N THR A 138 -5.54 4.98 5.87
CA THR A 138 -6.50 4.22 5.04
C THR A 138 -5.85 3.19 4.09
N HIS A 139 -4.55 3.31 3.84
CA HIS A 139 -3.78 2.37 3.02
C HIS A 139 -2.93 1.40 3.85
N VAL A 140 -2.94 1.52 5.17
CA VAL A 140 -2.27 0.58 6.08
C VAL A 140 -3.18 -0.62 6.34
N ASP A 141 -3.05 -1.65 5.52
CA ASP A 141 -3.86 -2.88 5.61
C ASP A 141 -3.10 -4.07 6.19
N GLY A 142 -1.83 -3.88 6.56
CA GLY A 142 -0.97 -4.95 7.05
C GLY A 142 -0.43 -5.88 5.97
N HIS A 143 -0.60 -5.59 4.68
CA HIS A 143 -0.11 -6.44 3.58
C HIS A 143 0.83 -5.71 2.63
N ARG A 144 0.53 -4.45 2.30
CA ARG A 144 1.34 -3.64 1.38
C ARG A 144 2.62 -3.12 2.04
N SER A 145 3.71 -3.07 1.30
CA SER A 145 4.95 -2.46 1.78
C SER A 145 4.85 -0.94 1.87
N ILE A 146 5.81 -0.28 2.52
CA ILE A 146 5.91 1.19 2.52
C ILE A 146 6.07 1.71 1.08
N GLU A 147 6.83 1.01 0.25
CA GLU A 147 7.02 1.34 -1.16
C GLU A 147 5.70 1.24 -1.96
N ASP A 148 4.92 0.19 -1.75
CA ASP A 148 3.61 0.02 -2.39
C ASP A 148 2.66 1.15 -2.01
N VAL A 149 2.62 1.48 -0.71
CA VAL A 149 1.78 2.55 -0.18
C VAL A 149 2.19 3.90 -0.76
N ALA A 150 3.50 4.19 -0.83
CA ALA A 150 4.02 5.40 -1.46
C ALA A 150 3.63 5.51 -2.94
N THR A 151 3.75 4.40 -3.67
CA THR A 151 3.39 4.31 -5.08
C THR A 151 1.90 4.59 -5.31
N ILE A 152 1.01 3.98 -4.52
CA ILE A 152 -0.45 4.15 -4.63
C ILE A 152 -0.85 5.59 -4.30
N LEU A 153 -0.27 6.17 -3.25
CA LEU A 153 -0.55 7.54 -2.83
C LEU A 153 0.09 8.58 -3.75
N ARG A 154 1.00 8.17 -4.65
CA ARG A 154 1.89 9.06 -5.42
C ARG A 154 2.68 10.00 -4.53
N TRP A 155 3.10 9.51 -3.36
CA TRP A 155 3.93 10.23 -2.41
C TRP A 155 5.37 9.72 -2.48
N SER A 156 6.33 10.52 -2.02
CA SER A 156 7.70 10.02 -1.88
C SER A 156 7.76 8.99 -0.74
N ALA A 157 8.61 7.99 -0.88
CA ALA A 157 8.86 7.02 0.18
C ALA A 157 9.34 7.71 1.48
N PHE A 158 10.07 8.82 1.33
CA PHE A 158 10.46 9.71 2.42
C PHE A 158 9.25 10.28 3.19
N ASP A 159 8.30 10.89 2.50
CA ASP A 159 7.13 11.54 3.13
C ASP A 159 6.24 10.50 3.83
N VAL A 160 6.03 9.34 3.22
CA VAL A 160 5.31 8.21 3.84
C VAL A 160 6.03 7.74 5.11
N SER A 161 7.33 7.47 5.01
CA SER A 161 8.15 7.01 6.14
C SER A 161 8.16 8.01 7.28
N LYS A 162 8.18 9.32 6.98
CA LYS A 162 8.12 10.38 7.98
C LYS A 162 6.82 10.38 8.78
N LEU A 163 5.68 10.20 8.09
CA LEU A 163 4.37 10.08 8.76
C LEU A 163 4.27 8.78 9.56
N LEU A 164 4.74 7.65 9.00
CA LEU A 164 4.83 6.37 9.70
C LEU A 164 5.68 6.48 10.96
N PHE A 165 6.81 7.18 10.92
CA PHE A 165 7.67 7.36 12.08
C PHE A 165 6.94 8.04 13.26
N GLY A 166 6.13 9.08 12.98
CA GLY A 166 5.29 9.72 13.99
C GLY A 166 4.28 8.74 14.60
N MET A 167 3.60 7.96 13.76
CA MET A 167 2.63 6.95 14.19
C MET A 167 3.24 5.75 14.91
N ILE A 168 4.47 5.36 14.56
CA ILE A 168 5.25 4.33 15.27
C ILE A 168 5.64 4.85 16.65
N THR A 169 6.05 6.12 16.75
CA THR A 169 6.43 6.75 18.02
C THR A 169 5.23 6.87 18.97
N SER A 170 4.03 7.13 18.43
CA SER A 170 2.79 7.16 19.22
C SER A 170 2.19 5.79 19.52
N GLY A 171 2.76 4.72 18.95
CA GLY A 171 2.30 3.34 19.13
C GLY A 171 1.03 2.98 18.35
N LEU A 172 0.63 3.80 17.37
CA LEU A 172 -0.53 3.52 16.52
C LEU A 172 -0.21 2.47 15.43
N VAL A 173 0.98 2.56 14.86
CA VAL A 173 1.42 1.70 13.75
C VAL A 173 2.69 0.96 14.14
N GLY A 174 2.77 -0.32 13.77
CA GLY A 174 3.99 -1.12 13.81
C GLY A 174 4.50 -1.40 12.39
N LEU A 175 5.76 -1.84 12.28
CA LEU A 175 6.33 -2.35 11.04
C LEU A 175 6.71 -3.82 11.23
N ARG A 176 6.45 -4.64 10.22
CA ARG A 176 6.89 -6.04 10.16
C ARG A 176 7.58 -6.30 8.82
N GLU A 177 8.41 -7.33 8.77
CA GLU A 177 8.94 -7.80 7.49
C GLU A 177 7.78 -8.26 6.60
N PRO A 178 7.87 -8.03 5.27
CA PRO A 178 6.93 -8.64 4.35
C PRO A 178 7.01 -10.15 4.59
N GLN A 179 5.86 -10.79 4.79
CA GLN A 179 5.86 -12.22 4.97
C GLN A 179 6.37 -12.83 3.65
N GLU A 180 7.61 -13.32 3.63
CA GLU A 180 8.04 -14.25 2.59
C GLU A 180 7.01 -15.37 2.59
N GLU A 181 6.31 -15.55 1.48
CA GLU A 181 5.66 -16.81 1.19
C GLU A 181 6.79 -17.87 1.13
N GLN A 182 7.14 -18.46 2.27
CA GLN A 182 7.94 -19.66 2.31
C GLN A 182 7.14 -20.75 1.61
N GLY A 183 7.55 -21.05 0.37
CA GLY A 183 7.01 -22.12 -0.44
C GLY A 183 7.08 -23.46 0.31
N GLY A 184 5.91 -24.01 0.61
CA GLY A 184 5.77 -25.28 1.30
C GLY A 184 4.33 -25.73 1.53
N GLY A 185 3.43 -25.49 0.57
CA GLY A 185 2.04 -25.92 0.61
C GLY A 185 1.18 -24.90 -0.13
N GLY A 186 0.62 -25.28 -1.27
CA GLY A 186 -0.03 -24.36 -2.20
C GLY A 186 -0.98 -23.37 -1.52
N PHE A 187 -0.74 -22.08 -1.74
CA PHE A 187 -1.76 -21.07 -1.52
C PHE A 187 -2.92 -21.36 -2.49
N GLN A 188 -4.02 -21.88 -1.95
CA GLN A 188 -5.31 -21.49 -2.51
C GLN A 188 -5.52 -20.03 -2.14
N ALA A 189 -5.69 -19.18 -3.16
CA ALA A 189 -6.06 -17.78 -3.05
C ALA A 189 -7.44 -17.64 -2.38
N GLY A 190 -7.50 -17.78 -1.06
CA GLY A 190 -8.72 -17.80 -0.26
C GLY A 190 -8.63 -16.90 0.97
N PRO A 191 -9.77 -16.49 1.54
CA PRO A 191 -9.81 -15.71 2.77
C PRO A 191 -9.06 -16.45 3.90
N SER A 192 -8.36 -15.70 4.76
CA SER A 192 -7.64 -16.30 5.89
C SER A 192 -8.56 -17.18 6.75
N PRO A 193 -8.06 -18.21 7.46
CA PRO A 193 -8.89 -19.03 8.35
C PRO A 193 -9.66 -18.21 9.38
N ILE A 194 -9.09 -17.11 9.88
CA ILE A 194 -9.75 -16.16 10.78
C ILE A 194 -10.95 -15.49 10.09
N THR A 195 -10.79 -15.10 8.82
CA THR A 195 -11.86 -14.53 8.00
C THR A 195 -12.96 -15.55 7.71
N LEU A 196 -12.61 -16.80 7.40
CA LEU A 196 -13.57 -17.88 7.15
C LEU A 196 -14.34 -18.24 8.42
N LEU A 197 -13.68 -18.29 9.58
CA LEU A 197 -14.35 -18.49 10.87
C LEU A 197 -15.32 -17.35 11.19
N GLY A 198 -14.91 -16.09 10.99
CA GLY A 198 -15.80 -14.94 11.18
C GLY A 198 -16.99 -14.92 10.21
N LEU A 199 -16.78 -15.40 8.97
CA LEU A 199 -17.86 -15.55 7.98
C LEU A 199 -18.82 -16.69 8.36
N ALA A 200 -18.28 -17.82 8.81
CA ALA A 200 -19.05 -18.95 9.31
C ALA A 200 -19.93 -18.54 10.51
N GLU A 201 -19.38 -17.75 11.43
CA GLU A 201 -20.10 -17.24 12.60
C GLU A 201 -21.26 -16.32 12.22
N LYS A 202 -21.04 -15.41 11.25
CA LYS A 202 -22.11 -14.56 10.71
C LYS A 202 -23.22 -15.38 10.05
N ILE A 203 -22.86 -16.33 9.20
CA ILE A 203 -23.84 -17.19 8.51
C ILE A 203 -24.61 -18.05 9.52
N ARG A 204 -23.94 -18.59 10.55
CA ARG A 204 -24.60 -19.29 11.65
C ARG A 204 -25.67 -18.42 12.31
N THR A 205 -25.33 -17.18 12.62
CA THR A 205 -26.24 -16.25 13.32
C THR A 205 -27.50 -16.00 12.48
N VAL A 206 -27.33 -15.72 11.19
CA VAL A 206 -28.45 -15.54 10.24
C VAL A 206 -29.29 -16.82 10.13
N ALA A 207 -28.65 -17.99 10.03
CA ALA A 207 -29.36 -19.26 9.93
C ALA A 207 -30.16 -19.60 11.20
N ILE A 208 -29.64 -19.29 12.39
CA ILE A 208 -30.34 -19.48 13.67
C ILE A 208 -31.57 -18.56 13.75
N ASP A 209 -31.42 -17.29 13.38
CA ASP A 209 -32.54 -16.33 13.39
C ASP A 209 -33.65 -16.74 12.43
N VAL A 210 -33.29 -17.27 11.25
CA VAL A 210 -34.26 -17.73 10.24
C VAL A 210 -34.96 -19.03 10.65
N VAL A 211 -34.22 -20.00 11.20
CA VAL A 211 -34.79 -21.31 11.55
C VAL A 211 -35.59 -21.28 12.86
N GLY A 212 -35.23 -20.41 13.80
CA GLY A 212 -35.89 -20.29 15.10
C GLY A 212 -35.92 -21.59 15.93
N PRO A 213 -36.81 -21.67 16.95
CA PRO A 213 -36.84 -22.78 17.90
C PRO A 213 -37.07 -24.15 17.24
N GLY A 214 -36.16 -25.08 17.52
CA GLY A 214 -36.23 -26.48 17.07
C GLY A 214 -35.31 -26.81 15.89
N GLY A 215 -34.68 -25.82 15.26
CA GLY A 215 -33.71 -26.01 14.18
C GLY A 215 -32.25 -25.79 14.59
N GLU A 216 -31.99 -25.22 15.76
CA GLU A 216 -30.66 -24.71 16.14
C GLU A 216 -29.61 -25.80 16.17
N LYS A 217 -29.95 -26.99 16.72
CA LYS A 217 -29.02 -28.13 16.77
C LYS A 217 -28.50 -28.55 15.40
N THR A 218 -29.31 -28.42 14.36
CA THR A 218 -28.93 -28.76 13.00
C THR A 218 -27.96 -27.74 12.42
N ILE A 219 -28.18 -26.45 12.71
CA ILE A 219 -27.30 -25.35 12.29
C ILE A 219 -25.97 -25.40 13.05
N GLU A 220 -25.98 -25.64 14.36
CA GLU A 220 -24.77 -25.78 15.18
C GLU A 220 -23.87 -26.93 14.72
N LYS A 221 -24.49 -28.04 14.30
CA LYS A 221 -23.74 -29.19 13.76
C LYS A 221 -23.00 -28.82 12.46
N GLN A 222 -23.65 -28.04 11.58
CA GLN A 222 -23.07 -27.60 10.31
C GLN A 222 -21.97 -26.56 10.54
N TYR A 223 -22.19 -25.62 11.47
CA TYR A 223 -21.19 -24.65 11.89
C TYR A 223 -19.95 -25.33 12.50
N GLY A 224 -20.13 -26.26 13.44
CA GLY A 224 -19.01 -26.99 14.04
C GLY A 224 -18.20 -27.77 13.00
N GLY A 225 -18.86 -28.42 12.05
CA GLY A 225 -18.20 -29.12 10.93
C GLY A 225 -17.41 -28.16 10.02
N ALA A 226 -17.96 -26.98 9.74
CA ALA A 226 -17.27 -25.95 8.97
C ALA A 226 -16.04 -25.41 9.71
N CYS A 227 -16.15 -25.10 11.01
CA CYS A 227 -15.02 -24.63 11.82
C CYS A 227 -13.88 -25.65 11.86
N THR A 228 -14.18 -26.93 12.10
CA THR A 228 -13.17 -28.00 12.07
C THR A 228 -12.51 -28.11 10.70
N SER A 229 -13.28 -27.97 9.62
CA SER A 229 -12.74 -28.02 8.26
C SER A 229 -11.87 -26.81 7.93
N ILE A 230 -12.22 -25.61 8.42
CA ILE A 230 -11.43 -24.38 8.27
C ILE A 230 -10.13 -24.45 9.08
N GLU A 231 -10.18 -24.95 10.32
CA GLU A 231 -8.99 -25.18 11.16
C GLU A 231 -8.03 -26.21 10.55
N GLN A 232 -8.55 -27.13 9.72
CA GLN A 232 -7.77 -28.10 8.95
C GLN A 232 -7.25 -27.56 7.60
N GLY A 233 -7.44 -26.27 7.32
CA GLY A 233 -6.95 -25.61 6.11
C GLY A 233 -7.98 -25.54 4.96
N GLY A 234 -9.27 -25.64 5.26
CA GLY A 234 -10.33 -25.49 4.27
C GLY A 234 -10.46 -24.07 3.70
N ASP A 235 -10.91 -23.97 2.46
CA ASP A 235 -11.08 -22.71 1.71
C ASP A 235 -12.51 -22.14 1.77
N LEU A 236 -12.80 -21.12 0.96
CA LEU A 236 -14.15 -20.53 0.84
C LEU A 236 -15.21 -21.55 0.40
N GLY A 237 -14.82 -22.67 -0.21
CA GLY A 237 -15.69 -23.78 -0.56
C GLY A 237 -16.40 -24.38 0.66
N VAL A 238 -15.73 -24.43 1.82
CA VAL A 238 -16.33 -24.87 3.09
C VAL A 238 -17.50 -23.98 3.49
N ILE A 239 -17.37 -22.68 3.29
CA ILE A 239 -18.44 -21.71 3.59
C ILE A 239 -19.61 -21.87 2.61
N ARG A 240 -19.33 -22.02 1.31
CA ARG A 240 -20.37 -22.26 0.30
C ARG A 240 -21.13 -23.56 0.56
N GLU A 241 -20.41 -24.60 0.99
CA GLU A 241 -21.02 -25.87 1.38
C GLU A 241 -21.88 -25.70 2.64
N MET A 242 -21.39 -24.99 3.66
CA MET A 242 -22.16 -24.71 4.87
C MET A 242 -23.47 -23.94 4.56
N VAL A 243 -23.42 -22.94 3.67
CA VAL A 243 -24.63 -22.21 3.21
C VAL A 243 -25.61 -23.15 2.51
N THR A 244 -25.11 -24.02 1.63
CA THR A 244 -25.94 -24.99 0.90
C THR A 244 -26.62 -25.99 1.86
N GLN A 245 -25.88 -26.47 2.86
CA GLN A 245 -26.41 -27.36 3.89
C GLN A 245 -27.45 -26.65 4.78
N ASN A 246 -27.21 -25.37 5.12
CA ASN A 246 -28.13 -24.57 5.92
C ASN A 246 -29.43 -24.30 5.14
N SER A 247 -29.33 -23.88 3.88
CA SER A 247 -30.49 -23.64 3.00
C SER A 247 -31.36 -24.90 2.85
N LYS A 248 -30.73 -26.07 2.65
CA LYS A 248 -31.44 -27.35 2.59
C LYS A 248 -32.14 -27.70 3.92
N ALA A 249 -31.47 -27.49 5.05
CA ALA A 249 -32.05 -27.73 6.37
C ALA A 249 -33.23 -26.78 6.64
N ILE A 250 -33.08 -25.49 6.32
CA ILE A 250 -34.14 -24.49 6.46
C ILE A 250 -35.31 -24.84 5.54
N SER A 251 -35.06 -25.26 4.29
CA SER A 251 -36.13 -25.67 3.37
C SER A 251 -36.93 -26.86 3.89
N LEU A 252 -36.28 -27.82 4.56
CA LEU A 252 -36.95 -28.98 5.15
C LEU A 252 -37.74 -28.63 6.41
N LEU A 253 -37.25 -27.67 7.20
CA LEU A 253 -37.84 -27.29 8.48
C LEU A 253 -38.92 -26.21 8.37
N LYS A 254 -38.77 -25.25 7.46
CA LYS A 254 -39.58 -24.03 7.35
C LYS A 254 -40.16 -23.78 5.96
N GLY A 255 -39.78 -24.58 4.96
CA GLY A 255 -40.26 -24.45 3.58
C GLY A 255 -39.32 -23.64 2.68
N ALA A 256 -39.53 -23.78 1.37
CA ALA A 256 -38.62 -23.25 0.34
C ALA A 256 -38.54 -21.72 0.32
N GLU A 257 -39.63 -21.03 0.66
CA GLU A 257 -39.68 -19.56 0.69
C GLU A 257 -38.76 -18.98 1.78
N VAL A 258 -38.72 -19.59 2.95
CA VAL A 258 -37.86 -19.18 4.07
C VAL A 258 -36.39 -19.49 3.79
N ALA A 259 -36.10 -20.59 3.09
CA ALA A 259 -34.75 -20.91 2.63
C ALA A 259 -34.23 -19.89 1.59
N ALA A 260 -35.08 -19.45 0.67
CA ALA A 260 -34.74 -18.42 -0.30
C ALA A 260 -34.41 -17.07 0.37
N MET A 261 -35.17 -16.69 1.43
CA MET A 261 -34.87 -15.49 2.22
C MET A 261 -33.50 -15.59 2.92
N PHE A 262 -33.15 -16.76 3.46
CA PHE A 262 -31.83 -17.00 4.03
C PHE A 262 -30.74 -16.81 2.97
N ASP A 263 -30.87 -17.45 1.82
CA ASP A 263 -29.90 -17.38 0.72
C ASP A 263 -29.68 -15.94 0.24
N GLU A 264 -30.73 -15.13 0.16
CA GLU A 264 -30.64 -13.71 -0.19
C GLU A 264 -29.87 -12.90 0.85
N GLN A 265 -30.05 -13.19 2.14
CA GLN A 265 -29.34 -12.50 3.24
C GLN A 265 -27.85 -12.85 3.32
N VAL A 266 -27.46 -14.09 2.98
CA VAL A 266 -26.04 -14.51 3.02
C VAL A 266 -25.29 -14.26 1.72
N ARG A 267 -25.98 -14.06 0.59
CA ARG A 267 -25.38 -13.80 -0.73
C ARG A 267 -24.35 -12.66 -0.74
N PRO A 268 -24.56 -11.50 -0.09
CA PRO A 268 -23.56 -10.43 -0.03
C PRO A 268 -22.30 -10.82 0.76
N LEU A 269 -22.41 -11.76 1.70
CA LEU A 269 -21.31 -12.20 2.56
C LEU A 269 -20.34 -13.15 1.83
N LEU A 270 -20.79 -13.79 0.75
CA LEU A 270 -19.98 -14.72 -0.05
C LEU A 270 -19.15 -14.03 -1.16
N GLY A 271 -19.33 -12.71 -1.34
CA GLY A 271 -18.66 -11.90 -2.35
C GLY A 271 -19.22 -12.14 -3.76
N GLY A 272 -19.47 -11.05 -4.50
CA GLY A 272 -19.80 -11.07 -5.92
C GLY A 272 -18.58 -11.41 -6.81
N ILE A 273 -17.93 -12.54 -6.57
CA ILE A 273 -16.86 -13.08 -7.43
C ILE A 273 -17.49 -14.07 -8.41
N ASP A 274 -18.44 -13.57 -9.20
CA ASP A 274 -19.06 -14.31 -10.30
C ASP A 274 -19.56 -13.33 -11.38
N GLU A 275 -18.74 -12.36 -11.78
CA GLU A 275 -18.83 -11.70 -13.10
C GLU A 275 -17.44 -11.27 -13.54
N GLY A 276 -16.77 -12.09 -14.36
CA GLY A 276 -15.46 -11.77 -14.91
C GLY A 276 -14.72 -12.95 -15.51
N SER A 277 -15.39 -13.79 -16.30
CA SER A 277 -14.73 -14.73 -17.21
C SER A 277 -15.66 -15.03 -18.39
N SER A 278 -15.58 -14.16 -19.40
CA SER A 278 -15.85 -14.47 -20.80
C SER A 278 -14.96 -13.58 -21.65
#